data_AF-A0A239WZ97-F1
#
_entry.id   AF-A0A239WZ97-F1
#
_cell.length_a   1.000
_cell.length_b   1.000
_cell.length_c   1.000
_cell.angle_alpha   90.00
_cell.angle_beta   90.00
_cell.angle_gamma   90.00
#
_symmetry.space_group_name_H-M   'P 1'
#
loop_
_entity.id
_entity.type
_entity.pdbx_description
1 polymer ?
#
loop_
_entity_poly.entity_id
_entity_poly.type
_entity_poly.pdbx_seq_one_letter_code
_entity_poly.pdbx_strand_id
1 'polypeptide(L)'
;MKWNKLTKRTLTDEEKELYPNCDFMWDGNTPDIGERVLVFSYGEVEVDTWEDFGANGVGFENYDDEVIYWMSLPGSPVEELE
;
A
#
# COMPACT_ATOMS: atom_id res chain seq x y z
N MET A 1 -1.48 -0.76 -17.11
CA MET A 1 -1.50 -1.06 -15.66
C MET A 1 -0.35 -1.99 -15.34
N LYS A 2 0.29 -1.85 -14.18
CA LYS A 2 1.49 -2.60 -13.78
C LYS A 2 1.41 -2.92 -12.28
N TRP A 3 1.83 -4.12 -11.89
CA TRP A 3 2.02 -4.47 -10.48
C TRP A 3 3.23 -3.74 -9.91
N ASN A 4 2.99 -2.97 -8.85
CA ASN A 4 3.97 -2.40 -7.95
C ASN A 4 4.24 -3.39 -6.82
N LYS A 5 5.43 -3.30 -6.23
CA LYS A 5 5.83 -4.13 -5.09
C LYS A 5 6.13 -3.21 -3.92
N LEU A 6 5.56 -3.53 -2.77
CA LEU A 6 5.88 -2.96 -1.48
C LEU A 6 6.46 -4.06 -0.59
N THR A 7 7.49 -3.72 0.16
CA THR A 7 8.08 -4.61 1.17
C THR A 7 8.23 -3.89 2.49
N LYS A 8 8.00 -4.59 3.59
CA LYS A 8 8.38 -4.09 4.91
C LYS A 8 9.89 -4.15 5.07
N ARG A 9 10.47 -3.08 5.60
CA ARG A 9 11.86 -3.04 6.04
C ARG A 9 11.93 -2.48 7.45
N THR A 10 13.02 -2.80 8.15
CA THR A 10 13.32 -2.15 9.42
C THR A 10 13.62 -0.67 9.21
N LEU A 11 13.28 0.14 10.21
CA LEU A 11 13.64 1.55 10.25
C LEU A 11 15.16 1.71 10.38
N THR A 12 15.70 2.72 9.71
CA THR A 12 17.03 3.25 10.00
C THR A 12 17.03 3.94 11.36
N ASP A 13 18.22 4.18 11.95
CA ASP A 13 18.30 4.79 13.27
C ASP A 13 17.74 6.22 13.27
N GLU A 14 17.94 6.99 12.19
CA GLU A 14 17.33 8.33 12.02
C GLU A 14 15.80 8.26 11.92
N GLU A 15 15.26 7.28 11.20
CA GLU A 15 13.80 7.09 11.11
C GLU A 15 13.19 6.67 12.45
N LYS A 16 13.89 5.87 13.26
CA LYS A 16 13.40 5.50 14.61
C LYS A 16 13.28 6.71 15.54
N GLU A 17 14.15 7.72 15.38
CA GLU A 17 14.04 8.96 16.15
C GLU A 17 12.79 9.77 15.75
N LEU A 18 12.43 9.75 14.46
CA LEU A 18 11.26 10.46 13.93
C LEU A 18 9.94 9.69 14.15
N TYR A 19 10.00 8.36 14.05
CA TYR A 19 8.87 7.45 14.10
C TYR A 19 9.09 6.38 15.18
N PRO A 20 9.19 6.78 16.47
CA PRO A 20 9.55 5.86 17.55
C PRO A 20 8.47 4.80 17.85
N ASN A 21 7.26 4.98 17.31
CA ASN A 21 6.13 4.05 17.48
C ASN A 21 5.93 3.13 16.27
N CYS A 22 6.77 3.22 15.24
CA CYS A 22 6.67 2.38 14.04
C CYS A 22 7.71 1.26 14.09
N ASP A 23 7.26 0.02 13.88
CA ASP A 23 8.13 -1.16 13.87
C ASP A 23 8.76 -1.43 12.49
N PHE A 24 8.12 -0.95 11.43
CA PHE A 24 8.58 -1.12 10.05
C PHE A 24 8.29 0.13 9.20
N MET A 25 8.97 0.22 8.06
CA MET A 25 8.67 1.17 6.99
C MET A 25 8.37 0.41 5.69
N TRP A 26 7.46 0.95 4.90
CA TRP A 26 7.24 0.48 3.54
C TRP A 26 8.39 0.93 2.63
N ASP A 27 8.90 0.01 1.83
CA ASP A 27 9.88 0.27 0.77
C ASP A 27 9.25 -0.03 -0.60
N GLY A 28 9.30 0.96 -1.49
CA GLY A 28 8.67 0.96 -2.81
C GLY A 28 7.64 2.08 -3.01
N ASN A 29 7.04 2.12 -4.21
CA ASN A 29 5.99 3.09 -4.52
C ASN A 29 4.70 2.70 -3.82
N THR A 30 4.09 3.64 -3.10
CA THR A 30 2.80 3.49 -2.46
C THR A 30 1.68 4.04 -3.36
N PRO A 31 0.43 3.58 -3.17
CA PRO A 31 -0.75 4.31 -3.65
C PRO A 31 -0.85 5.69 -2.99
N ASP A 32 -1.74 6.52 -3.51
CA ASP A 32 -2.15 7.75 -2.82
C ASP A 32 -3.04 7.41 -1.60
N ILE A 33 -3.03 8.26 -0.57
CA ILE A 33 -3.91 8.06 0.61
C ILE A 33 -5.38 8.13 0.17
N GLY A 34 -6.15 7.10 0.51
CA GLY A 34 -7.53 6.90 0.09
C GLY A 34 -7.70 6.28 -1.30
N GLU A 35 -6.61 5.96 -2.02
CA GLU A 35 -6.69 5.27 -3.30
C GLU A 35 -7.14 3.82 -3.09
N ARG A 36 -8.19 3.43 -3.84
CA ARG A 36 -8.61 2.03 -3.95
C ARG A 36 -7.80 1.37 -5.07
N VAL A 37 -7.14 0.26 -4.74
CA VAL A 37 -6.24 -0.47 -5.65
C VAL A 37 -6.54 -1.96 -5.61
N LEU A 38 -6.07 -2.68 -6.63
CA LEU A 38 -5.96 -4.13 -6.56
C LEU A 38 -4.76 -4.48 -5.70
N VAL A 39 -4.92 -5.38 -4.75
CA VAL A 39 -3.87 -5.97 -3.93
C VAL A 39 -3.80 -7.45 -4.24
N PHE A 40 -2.59 -7.97 -4.44
CA PHE A 40 -2.33 -9.39 -4.56
C PHE A 40 -1.59 -9.88 -3.32
N SER A 41 -2.25 -10.74 -2.55
CA SER A 41 -1.65 -11.47 -1.43
C SER A 41 -2.20 -12.89 -1.36
N TYR A 42 -1.41 -13.82 -0.81
CA TYR A 42 -1.74 -15.24 -0.66
C TYR A 42 -2.28 -15.98 -1.90
N GLY A 43 -2.02 -15.47 -3.11
CA GLY A 43 -2.50 -16.07 -4.36
C GLY A 43 -3.85 -15.54 -4.83
N GLU A 44 -4.45 -14.58 -4.11
CA GLU A 44 -5.73 -13.97 -4.43
C GLU A 44 -5.55 -12.48 -4.77
N VAL A 45 -6.46 -11.93 -5.58
CA VAL A 45 -6.51 -10.51 -5.91
C VAL A 45 -7.79 -9.92 -5.32
N GLU A 46 -7.64 -8.91 -4.49
CA GLU A 46 -8.76 -8.20 -3.87
C GLU A 46 -8.63 -6.69 -4.05
N VAL A 47 -9.70 -5.95 -3.77
CA VAL A 47 -9.65 -4.48 -3.74
C VAL A 47 -9.45 -4.04 -2.31
N ASP A 48 -8.45 -3.21 -2.06
CA ASP A 48 -8.22 -2.58 -0.76
C ASP A 48 -7.92 -1.08 -0.92
N THR A 49 -7.96 -0.35 0.19
CA THR A 49 -7.67 1.08 0.25
C THR A 49 -6.35 1.30 0.97
N TRP A 50 -5.52 2.20 0.45
CA TRP A 50 -4.32 2.66 1.15
C TRP A 50 -4.69 3.77 2.13
N GLU A 51 -4.69 3.47 3.43
CA GLU A 51 -5.22 4.36 4.46
C GLU A 51 -4.13 4.97 5.35
N ASP A 52 -4.49 6.08 6.00
CA ASP A 52 -3.72 6.74 7.05
C ASP A 52 -4.34 6.43 8.42
N PHE A 53 -3.62 5.65 9.23
CA PHE A 53 -3.99 5.27 10.59
C PHE A 53 -3.41 6.23 11.64
N GLY A 54 -2.98 7.42 11.23
CA GLY A 54 -2.43 8.47 12.07
C GLY A 54 -1.09 8.07 12.70
N ALA A 55 -1.05 7.99 14.03
CA ALA A 55 0.17 7.65 14.76
C ALA A 55 0.69 6.23 14.49
N ASN A 56 -0.16 5.35 13.92
CA ASN A 56 0.19 3.98 13.55
C ASN A 56 0.76 3.87 12.12
N GLY A 57 0.83 4.98 11.37
CA GLY A 57 1.36 5.01 10.01
C GLY A 57 0.31 4.76 8.92
N VAL A 58 0.77 4.38 7.74
CA VAL A 58 -0.05 4.17 6.53
C VAL A 58 0.06 2.72 6.05
N GLY A 59 -1.01 2.19 5.46
CA GLY A 59 -1.02 0.80 5.02
C GLY A 59 -2.34 0.37 4.38
N PHE A 60 -2.40 -0.89 3.98
CA PHE A 60 -3.64 -1.54 3.55
C PHE A 60 -4.46 -1.98 4.77
N GLU A 61 -5.78 -1.81 4.72
CA GLU A 61 -6.68 -2.11 5.84
C GLU A 61 -6.67 -3.61 6.20
N ASN A 62 -6.58 -4.48 5.18
CA ASN A 62 -6.80 -5.92 5.35
C ASN A 62 -5.52 -6.77 5.28
N TYR A 63 -4.35 -6.18 5.04
CA TYR A 63 -3.11 -6.91 4.74
C TYR A 63 -1.93 -6.43 5.56
N ASP A 64 -1.29 -7.37 6.28
CA ASP A 64 -0.11 -7.14 7.10
C ASP A 64 1.11 -7.96 6.66
N ASP A 65 1.17 -8.30 5.37
CA ASP A 65 2.23 -9.16 4.81
C ASP A 65 3.57 -8.43 4.65
N GLU A 66 4.67 -9.19 4.72
CA GLU A 66 6.02 -8.65 4.49
C GLU A 66 6.22 -8.13 3.06
N VAL A 67 5.51 -8.72 2.10
CA VAL A 67 5.56 -8.37 0.68
C VAL A 67 4.14 -8.26 0.15
N ILE A 68 3.82 -7.09 -0.40
CA ILE A 68 2.51 -6.82 -1.00
C ILE A 68 2.72 -6.38 -2.44
N TYR A 69 1.91 -6.90 -3.36
CA TYR A 69 1.84 -6.41 -4.73
C TYR A 69 0.55 -5.62 -4.91
N TRP A 70 0.61 -4.46 -5.55
CA TRP A 70 -0.57 -3.64 -5.78
C TRP A 70 -0.60 -3.05 -7.19
N MET A 71 -1.77 -2.66 -7.68
CA MET A 71 -1.96 -2.04 -8.99
C MET A 71 -3.18 -1.13 -8.93
N SER A 72 -3.10 0.08 -9.48
CA SER A 72 -4.28 0.97 -9.57
C SER A 72 -5.44 0.27 -10.29
N LEU A 73 -6.66 0.55 -9.83
CA LEU A 73 -7.86 0.03 -10.47
C LEU A 73 -7.90 0.43 -11.96
N PRO A 74 -8.51 -0.40 -12.82
CA PRO A 74 -8.78 0.03 -14.17
C PRO A 74 -9.64 1.28 -14.19
N GLY A 75 -9.34 2.19 -15.12
CA GLY A 75 -10.19 3.34 -15.39
C GLY A 75 -11.62 2.90 -15.71
N SER A 76 -12.57 3.78 -15.47
CA SER A 76 -13.97 3.54 -15.80
C SER A 76 -14.11 3.29 -17.31
N PRO A 77 -14.89 2.28 -17.76
CA PRO A 77 -15.15 2.07 -19.19
C PRO A 77 -16.00 3.19 -19.83
N VAL A 78 -16.42 4.21 -19.06
CA VAL A 78 -17.22 5.34 -19.54
C VAL A 78 -16.47 6.21 -20.56
N GLU A 79 -15.13 6.19 -20.57
CA GLU A 79 -14.34 6.81 -21.66
C GLU A 79 -14.56 6.15 -23.04
N GLU A 80 -15.15 4.95 -23.11
CA GLU A 80 -15.54 4.30 -24.38
C GLU A 80 -17.00 4.57 -24.80
N LEU A 81 -17.75 5.34 -24.00
CA LEU A 81 -19.18 5.62 -24.21
C LEU A 81 -19.48 7.08 -24.59
N GLU A 82 -18.45 7.93 -24.72
CA GLU A 82 -18.53 9.30 -25.29
C GLU A 82 -18.00 9.35 -26.73
#